data_AF-A0A917ID31-F1
#
_entry.id   AF-A0A917ID31-F1
#
_cell.length_a   1.000
_cell.length_b   1.000
_cell.length_c   1.000
_cell.angle_alpha   90.00
_cell.angle_beta   90.00
_cell.angle_gamma   90.00
#
_symmetry.space_group_name_H-M   'P 1'
#
loop_
_entity.id
_entity.type
_entity.pdbx_description
1 polymer ?
#
loop_
_entity_poly.entity_id
_entity_poly.type
_entity_poly.pdbx_seq_one_letter_code
_entity_poly.pdbx_strand_id
1 'polypeptide(L)'
;MTDTTAVEDRTATESHDEDVVTVHDPTGYPPEVKGKTPAERLESLEGRTIYLVDSRFDDSIELLKQVAAWFEENMPTVTTHLVQLASTYAKDDPELWERIRNDGDAAIIGVGHCSTCAPAVSTHAITLETKYGVPAVAVHTEKFERVVKSVTRMGGLPQAPLVFVPQPVMGKSPEELRAYVHGTDPVNQRPVMQGIVEALTTALPPAAADRPAPKLEEKRFLAPARQDELHDLFLERNWTDKLPIVLPTKRRVAEMLEGTSHDPGEVVGTMEPTKNRGRWSYTVEKVAVNAVMAGARPEYLPVILALAASGQTARGSTSSSGSAMVVVNGPVRAQIGMNSGTGALGPYNHANATIGRAYGLLSQNLQGGSVPGETFMGSLGNNYTYNNLTFAENEERSPWEPLHVQHGFDAGDSTVSIFYGARSTTFSLGLRKDHWREHVRDMLLGTDAVTAPVLLLDPIVARQFVERGGFERKEDLIAWLHDTARMPAGRYWDLQLVQNYIYPRATFGEEPMASNLNAAPDEEVPMFPVENIRVIVVGGETNGYWQIMGARHTATVSVDDWR
;
A
#
# COMPACT_ATOMS: atom_id res chain seq x y z
N MET A 1 -45.50 3.76 -52.51
CA MET A 1 -45.40 5.19 -52.21
C MET A 1 -44.51 5.32 -50.99
N THR A 2 -43.25 5.61 -51.26
CA THR A 2 -42.18 5.87 -50.31
C THR A 2 -42.34 7.26 -49.74
N ASP A 3 -42.31 7.40 -48.42
CA ASP A 3 -42.07 8.70 -47.78
C ASP A 3 -40.91 8.55 -46.80
N THR A 4 -39.71 8.72 -47.36
CA THR A 4 -38.44 8.84 -46.66
C THR A 4 -38.34 10.27 -46.16
N THR A 5 -38.64 10.47 -44.88
CA THR A 5 -38.24 11.70 -44.18
C THR A 5 -36.75 11.64 -43.93
N ALA A 6 -36.03 12.55 -44.59
CA ALA A 6 -34.61 12.73 -44.45
C ALA A 6 -34.25 13.04 -42.99
N VAL A 7 -33.32 12.26 -42.45
CA VAL A 7 -32.54 12.63 -41.28
C VAL A 7 -31.74 13.86 -41.69
N GLU A 8 -32.13 15.04 -41.18
CA GLU A 8 -31.29 16.23 -41.27
C GLU A 8 -30.00 15.95 -40.52
N ASP A 9 -28.94 15.79 -41.31
CA ASP A 9 -27.55 15.79 -40.90
C ASP A 9 -27.26 17.11 -40.19
N ARG A 10 -27.34 17.08 -38.85
CA ARG A 10 -26.84 18.16 -37.99
C ARG A 10 -25.31 18.11 -38.06
N THR A 11 -24.78 18.69 -39.12
CA THR A 11 -23.44 19.26 -39.17
C THR A 11 -23.37 20.45 -38.22
N ALA A 12 -23.47 20.17 -36.92
CA ALA A 12 -23.00 21.07 -35.88
C ALA A 12 -21.50 20.85 -35.82
N THR A 13 -20.76 21.81 -36.36
CA THR A 13 -19.31 21.98 -36.24
C THR A 13 -18.80 21.58 -34.85
N GLU A 14 -18.15 20.43 -34.78
CA GLU A 14 -17.24 20.03 -33.70
C GLU A 14 -16.13 21.08 -33.63
N SER A 15 -16.33 22.10 -32.79
CA SER A 15 -15.37 23.18 -32.53
C SER A 15 -14.92 23.21 -31.07
N HIS A 16 -15.29 22.21 -30.27
CA HIS A 16 -14.92 22.15 -28.86
C HIS A 16 -13.50 21.62 -28.60
N ASP A 17 -12.82 21.06 -29.61
CA ASP A 17 -11.46 20.52 -29.47
C ASP A 17 -10.35 21.54 -29.75
N GLU A 18 -10.65 22.76 -30.21
CA GLU A 18 -9.61 23.76 -30.57
C GLU A 18 -9.24 24.76 -29.47
N ASP A 19 -9.95 24.78 -28.34
CA ASP A 19 -9.69 25.76 -27.28
C ASP A 19 -8.43 25.41 -26.48
N VAL A 20 -7.41 26.27 -26.58
CA VAL A 20 -6.22 26.24 -25.73
C VAL A 20 -6.62 26.61 -24.30
N VAL A 21 -6.41 25.69 -23.36
CA VAL A 21 -6.78 25.87 -21.94
C VAL A 21 -5.59 25.77 -21.02
N THR A 22 -5.65 26.45 -19.87
CA THR A 22 -4.72 26.26 -18.76
C THR A 22 -5.35 25.36 -17.70
N VAL A 23 -4.62 24.31 -17.32
CA VAL A 23 -5.02 23.36 -16.28
C VAL A 23 -4.03 23.38 -15.12
N HIS A 24 -4.51 22.99 -13.94
CA HIS A 24 -3.65 22.78 -12.77
C HIS A 24 -2.79 21.53 -12.95
N ASP A 25 -1.58 21.57 -12.40
CA ASP A 25 -0.75 20.37 -12.19
C ASP A 25 -1.36 19.55 -11.03
N PRO A 26 -1.61 18.24 -11.21
CA PRO A 26 -2.28 17.43 -10.19
C PRO A 26 -1.36 16.90 -9.09
N THR A 27 -0.04 17.09 -9.22
CA THR A 27 0.96 16.47 -8.36
C THR A 27 1.19 17.22 -7.06
N GLY A 28 1.53 16.46 -6.01
CA GLY A 28 1.98 17.01 -4.74
C GLY A 28 3.39 17.60 -4.81
N TYR A 29 3.89 18.00 -3.64
CA TYR A 29 5.21 18.59 -3.47
C TYR A 29 6.18 17.52 -2.96
N PRO A 30 7.21 17.15 -3.74
CA PRO A 30 8.18 16.16 -3.30
C PRO A 30 9.02 16.70 -2.13
N PRO A 31 9.54 15.82 -1.27
CA PRO A 31 10.41 16.22 -0.17
C PRO A 31 11.74 16.78 -0.68
N GLU A 32 12.40 17.55 0.16
CA GLU A 32 13.81 17.90 0.00
C GLU A 32 14.67 16.63 0.07
N VAL A 33 15.67 16.52 -0.81
CA VAL A 33 16.65 15.44 -0.79
C VAL A 33 18.01 16.04 -0.49
N LYS A 34 18.57 15.67 0.67
CA LYS A 34 19.93 16.07 1.06
C LYS A 34 20.94 15.04 0.60
N GLY A 35 21.99 15.50 -0.06
CA GLY A 35 23.12 14.66 -0.42
C GLY A 35 23.81 14.10 0.82
N LYS A 36 24.14 12.82 0.80
CA LYS A 36 24.86 12.15 1.88
C LYS A 36 26.24 11.69 1.40
N THR A 37 27.17 11.65 2.34
CA THR A 37 28.54 11.15 2.11
C THR A 37 28.58 9.65 2.46
N PRO A 38 29.05 8.78 1.56
CA PRO A 38 29.21 7.36 1.86
C PRO A 38 30.35 7.11 2.86
N ALA A 39 30.37 5.92 3.46
CA ALA A 39 31.48 5.46 4.26
C ALA A 39 32.74 5.26 3.41
N GLU A 40 33.91 5.37 4.05
CA GLU A 40 35.18 5.03 3.40
C GLU A 40 35.21 3.54 3.02
N ARG A 41 35.86 3.24 1.90
CA ARG A 41 35.95 1.88 1.35
C ARG A 41 37.21 1.20 1.85
N LEU A 42 37.12 -0.12 2.01
CA LEU A 42 38.24 -0.92 2.46
C LEU A 42 39.27 -1.06 1.34
N GLU A 43 40.57 -1.01 1.65
CA GLU A 43 41.61 -1.27 0.63
C GLU A 43 41.54 -2.71 0.11
N SER A 44 41.17 -3.66 0.98
CA SER A 44 40.99 -5.08 0.70
C SER A 44 40.07 -5.71 1.76
N LEU A 45 39.43 -6.83 1.43
CA LEU A 45 38.68 -7.64 2.40
C LEU A 45 39.55 -8.66 3.14
N GLU A 46 40.81 -8.86 2.74
CA GLU A 46 41.70 -9.83 3.41
C GLU A 46 41.83 -9.54 4.91
N GLY A 47 41.54 -10.54 5.75
CA GLY A 47 41.61 -10.41 7.20
C GLY A 47 40.47 -9.59 7.84
N ARG A 48 39.47 -9.18 7.06
CA ARG A 48 38.36 -8.32 7.51
C ARG A 48 37.18 -9.12 8.03
N THR A 49 36.39 -8.47 8.88
CA THR A 49 35.15 -9.00 9.44
C THR A 49 33.94 -8.41 8.72
N ILE A 50 33.13 -9.24 8.08
CA ILE A 50 31.98 -8.83 7.25
C ILE A 50 30.69 -9.37 7.87
N TYR A 51 29.75 -8.47 8.17
CA TYR A 51 28.44 -8.86 8.68
C TYR A 51 27.46 -9.11 7.53
N LEU A 52 26.84 -10.29 7.52
CA LEU A 52 25.76 -10.64 6.60
C LEU A 52 24.43 -10.45 7.34
N VAL A 53 23.67 -9.43 6.97
CA VAL A 53 22.47 -8.99 7.68
C VAL A 53 21.22 -9.47 6.97
N ASP A 54 20.54 -10.43 7.57
CA ASP A 54 19.24 -10.92 7.12
C ASP A 54 18.12 -9.92 7.47
N SER A 55 17.38 -9.51 6.43
CA SER A 55 16.23 -8.62 6.53
C SER A 55 14.98 -9.23 7.18
N ARG A 56 15.00 -10.54 7.49
CA ARG A 56 13.87 -11.31 8.05
C ARG A 56 12.62 -11.25 7.16
N PHE A 57 12.83 -11.53 5.88
CA PHE A 57 11.78 -11.75 4.89
C PHE A 57 12.13 -13.00 4.08
N ASP A 58 11.16 -13.83 3.70
CA ASP A 58 11.33 -15.24 3.24
C ASP A 58 12.63 -15.60 2.53
N ASP A 59 13.31 -16.64 3.03
CA ASP A 59 14.51 -17.24 2.43
C ASP A 59 15.68 -16.26 2.17
N SER A 60 15.56 -15.01 2.64
CA SER A 60 16.64 -14.02 2.68
C SER A 60 17.88 -14.57 3.37
N ILE A 61 17.70 -15.19 4.55
CA ILE A 61 18.77 -15.84 5.29
C ILE A 61 19.38 -17.01 4.50
N GLU A 62 18.59 -17.75 3.72
CA GLU A 62 19.08 -18.90 2.96
C GLU A 62 20.01 -18.48 1.82
N LEU A 63 19.74 -17.36 1.13
CA LEU A 63 20.70 -16.81 0.17
C LEU A 63 21.97 -16.31 0.87
N LEU A 64 21.85 -15.63 2.02
CA LEU A 64 23.01 -15.11 2.75
C LEU A 64 23.92 -16.23 3.29
N LYS A 65 23.37 -17.41 3.63
CA LYS A 65 24.18 -18.59 3.92
C LYS A 65 25.06 -19.01 2.73
N GLN A 66 24.56 -18.89 1.50
CA GLN A 66 25.36 -19.19 0.30
C GLN A 66 26.43 -18.12 0.05
N VAL A 67 26.17 -16.85 0.39
CA VAL A 67 27.18 -15.79 0.37
C VAL A 67 28.29 -16.07 1.39
N ALA A 68 27.95 -16.52 2.61
CA ALA A 68 28.92 -16.93 3.63
C ALA A 68 29.81 -18.08 3.13
N ALA A 69 29.19 -19.14 2.59
CA ALA A 69 29.90 -20.29 2.05
C ALA A 69 30.87 -19.90 0.91
N TRP A 70 30.48 -18.94 0.06
CA TRP A 70 31.38 -18.43 -0.98
C TRP A 70 32.63 -17.77 -0.39
N PHE A 71 32.50 -16.96 0.67
CA PHE A 71 33.65 -16.34 1.33
C PHE A 71 34.57 -17.39 1.96
N GLU A 72 34.02 -18.40 2.64
CA GLU A 72 34.82 -19.49 3.23
C GLU A 72 35.66 -20.22 2.17
N GLU A 73 35.09 -20.45 0.99
CA GLU A 73 35.75 -21.16 -0.10
C GLU A 73 36.77 -20.30 -0.87
N ASN A 74 36.48 -19.02 -1.08
CA ASN A 74 37.23 -18.18 -2.04
C ASN A 74 38.06 -17.09 -1.37
N MET A 75 37.75 -16.72 -0.12
CA MET A 75 38.46 -15.71 0.67
C MET A 75 38.56 -16.13 2.15
N PRO A 76 39.24 -17.24 2.48
CA PRO A 76 39.21 -17.84 3.81
C PRO A 76 39.80 -16.98 4.94
N THR A 77 40.48 -15.87 4.62
CA THR A 77 40.94 -14.89 5.61
C THR A 77 39.85 -13.90 6.02
N VAL A 78 38.73 -13.83 5.30
CA VAL A 78 37.56 -13.04 5.65
C VAL A 78 36.76 -13.77 6.72
N THR A 79 36.46 -13.10 7.83
CA THR A 79 35.54 -13.61 8.84
C THR A 79 34.13 -13.13 8.52
N THR A 80 33.16 -14.03 8.39
CA THR A 80 31.75 -13.65 8.18
C THR A 80 30.90 -13.89 9.43
N HIS A 81 30.00 -12.95 9.72
CA HIS A 81 29.00 -13.09 10.78
C HIS A 81 27.59 -12.95 10.21
N LEU A 82 26.85 -14.06 10.14
CA LEU A 82 25.44 -14.06 9.77
C LEU A 82 24.59 -13.63 10.96
N VAL A 83 23.90 -12.50 10.82
CA VAL A 83 23.06 -11.88 11.83
C VAL A 83 21.70 -11.55 11.24
N GLN A 84 20.68 -11.42 12.08
CA GLN A 84 19.33 -11.04 11.65
C GLN A 84 18.93 -9.75 12.36
N LEU A 85 18.11 -8.93 11.70
CA LEU A 85 17.48 -7.77 12.34
C LEU A 85 16.70 -8.20 13.60
N ALA A 86 16.67 -7.35 14.62
CA ALA A 86 15.89 -7.52 15.84
C ALA A 86 14.37 -7.38 15.63
N SER A 87 13.94 -7.03 14.41
CA SER A 87 12.53 -6.88 14.02
C SER A 87 12.35 -7.27 12.54
N THR A 88 11.13 -7.16 12.02
CA THR A 88 10.86 -7.17 10.57
C THR A 88 11.67 -6.09 9.85
N TYR A 89 11.98 -6.28 8.55
CA TYR A 89 12.63 -5.30 7.67
C TYR A 89 12.10 -3.86 7.76
N ALA A 90 10.84 -3.65 8.15
CA ALA A 90 10.20 -2.35 8.24
C ALA A 90 10.64 -1.48 9.45
N LYS A 91 11.40 -2.04 10.40
CA LYS A 91 11.93 -1.29 11.56
C LYS A 91 13.45 -1.17 11.46
N ASP A 92 13.96 -0.05 11.97
CA ASP A 92 15.40 0.20 12.12
C ASP A 92 15.97 -0.62 13.30
N ASP A 93 17.28 -0.89 13.28
CA ASP A 93 17.97 -1.68 14.33
C ASP A 93 19.27 -0.99 14.80
N PRO A 94 19.17 0.11 15.57
CA PRO A 94 20.33 0.88 15.99
C PRO A 94 21.35 0.10 16.82
N GLU A 95 20.91 -0.89 17.60
CA GLU A 95 21.78 -1.73 18.42
C GLU A 95 22.64 -2.64 17.54
N LEU A 96 22.04 -3.29 16.54
CA LEU A 96 22.78 -4.06 15.56
C LEU A 96 23.75 -3.17 14.77
N TRP A 97 23.33 -1.98 14.37
CA TRP A 97 24.18 -1.06 13.63
C TRP A 97 25.40 -0.61 14.42
N GLU A 98 25.26 -0.29 15.71
CA GLU A 98 26.41 0.01 16.58
C GLU A 98 27.32 -1.21 16.76
N ARG A 99 26.76 -2.42 16.90
CA ARG A 99 27.57 -3.64 16.97
C ARG A 99 28.40 -3.83 15.70
N ILE A 100 27.80 -3.70 14.53
CA ILE A 100 28.51 -3.83 13.25
C ILE A 100 29.59 -2.75 13.13
N ARG A 101 29.31 -1.51 13.55
CA ARG A 101 30.30 -0.43 13.55
C ARG A 101 31.50 -0.69 14.47
N ASN A 102 31.27 -1.32 15.62
CA ASN A 102 32.32 -1.57 16.61
C ASN A 102 33.15 -2.82 16.30
N ASP A 103 32.50 -3.87 15.80
CA ASP A 103 33.09 -5.21 15.70
C ASP A 103 33.27 -5.68 14.24
N GLY A 104 32.82 -4.90 13.25
CA GLY A 104 32.88 -5.24 11.83
C GLY A 104 33.60 -4.19 11.00
N ASP A 105 34.10 -4.61 9.83
CA ASP A 105 34.73 -3.74 8.84
C ASP A 105 33.74 -3.35 7.71
N ALA A 106 32.74 -4.19 7.41
CA ALA A 106 31.72 -3.93 6.39
C ALA A 106 30.45 -4.76 6.60
N ALA A 107 29.40 -4.45 5.83
CA ALA A 107 28.14 -5.17 5.87
C ALA A 107 27.56 -5.52 4.48
N ILE A 108 26.93 -6.67 4.38
CA ILE A 108 26.11 -7.10 3.25
C ILE A 108 24.69 -7.28 3.78
N ILE A 109 23.74 -6.51 3.28
CA ILE A 109 22.34 -6.62 3.70
C ILE A 109 21.49 -7.14 2.56
N GLY A 110 20.68 -8.14 2.85
CA GLY A 110 19.86 -8.78 1.84
C GLY A 110 18.86 -9.74 2.47
N VAL A 111 17.98 -10.35 1.68
CA VAL A 111 17.74 -10.04 0.26
C VAL A 111 16.46 -9.24 0.13
N GLY A 112 16.53 -8.12 -0.59
CA GLY A 112 15.33 -7.37 -0.95
C GLY A 112 14.66 -7.95 -2.19
N HIS A 113 13.55 -8.70 -2.02
CA HIS A 113 12.85 -9.36 -3.13
C HIS A 113 11.31 -9.17 -3.11
N CYS A 114 10.86 -8.05 -2.55
CA CYS A 114 9.46 -7.62 -2.53
C CYS A 114 9.35 -6.08 -2.54
N SER A 115 8.18 -5.53 -2.86
CA SER A 115 7.98 -4.09 -3.06
C SER A 115 8.19 -3.20 -1.84
N THR A 116 8.26 -3.79 -0.63
CA THR A 116 8.43 -3.08 0.64
C THR A 116 9.76 -3.43 1.33
N CYS A 117 10.16 -4.69 1.31
CA CYS A 117 11.44 -5.16 1.86
C CYS A 117 12.64 -4.72 1.02
N ALA A 118 12.54 -4.71 -0.32
CA ALA A 118 13.65 -4.22 -1.16
C ALA A 118 13.99 -2.76 -0.88
N PRO A 119 13.02 -1.82 -0.84
CA PRO A 119 13.27 -0.47 -0.35
C PRO A 119 13.90 -0.41 1.06
N ALA A 120 13.42 -1.22 2.00
CA ALA A 120 13.92 -1.19 3.37
C ALA A 120 15.38 -1.66 3.46
N VAL A 121 15.73 -2.73 2.74
CA VAL A 121 17.11 -3.23 2.62
C VAL A 121 18.05 -2.14 2.08
N SER A 122 17.64 -1.37 1.06
CA SER A 122 18.43 -0.24 0.57
C SER A 122 18.54 0.88 1.63
N THR A 123 17.46 1.20 2.35
CA THR A 123 17.49 2.20 3.43
C THR A 123 18.43 1.81 4.56
N HIS A 124 18.45 0.54 4.96
CA HIS A 124 19.34 0.01 5.99
C HIS A 124 20.81 0.09 5.54
N ALA A 125 21.11 -0.27 4.28
CA ALA A 125 22.46 -0.08 3.72
C ALA A 125 22.89 1.40 3.74
N ILE A 126 22.02 2.33 3.33
CA ILE A 126 22.30 3.77 3.38
C ILE A 126 22.52 4.23 4.83
N THR A 127 21.79 3.66 5.78
CA THR A 127 21.93 4.00 7.20
C THR A 127 23.30 3.60 7.73
N LEU A 128 23.75 2.37 7.44
CA LEU A 128 25.11 1.91 7.77
C LEU A 128 26.18 2.80 7.15
N GLU A 129 26.06 3.10 5.85
CA GLU A 129 26.99 3.98 5.12
C GLU A 129 27.10 5.37 5.74
N THR A 130 25.96 6.02 5.97
CA THR A 130 25.92 7.48 6.16
C THR A 130 25.84 7.90 7.63
N LYS A 131 25.32 7.04 8.50
CA LYS A 131 25.16 7.32 9.94
C LYS A 131 26.20 6.59 10.78
N TYR A 132 26.57 5.36 10.39
CA TYR A 132 27.49 4.52 11.16
C TYR A 132 28.88 4.44 10.55
N GLY A 133 29.08 4.97 9.33
CA GLY A 133 30.39 4.96 8.66
C GLY A 133 30.87 3.56 8.27
N VAL A 134 29.94 2.61 8.11
CA VAL A 134 30.25 1.23 7.72
C VAL A 134 29.98 1.07 6.23
N PRO A 135 30.97 0.68 5.40
CA PRO A 135 30.74 0.39 3.99
C PRO A 135 29.77 -0.79 3.86
N ALA A 136 28.73 -0.61 3.06
CA ALA A 136 27.65 -1.57 2.93
C ALA A 136 27.22 -1.78 1.47
N VAL A 137 26.75 -2.99 1.17
CA VAL A 137 26.11 -3.33 -0.09
C VAL A 137 24.76 -3.98 0.14
N ALA A 138 23.78 -3.55 -0.65
CA ALA A 138 22.43 -4.12 -0.61
C ALA A 138 22.26 -5.15 -1.74
N VAL A 139 21.80 -6.34 -1.38
CA VAL A 139 21.49 -7.43 -2.33
C VAL A 139 19.99 -7.50 -2.57
N HIS A 140 19.59 -7.51 -3.84
CA HIS A 140 18.21 -7.50 -4.28
C HIS A 140 17.95 -8.54 -5.36
N THR A 141 16.69 -8.82 -5.68
CA THR A 141 16.37 -9.49 -6.94
C THR A 141 16.14 -8.49 -8.07
N GLU A 142 16.40 -8.90 -9.30
CA GLU A 142 16.43 -8.03 -10.48
C GLU A 142 15.09 -7.34 -10.77
N LYS A 143 13.98 -7.94 -10.35
CA LYS A 143 12.64 -7.37 -10.53
C LYS A 143 12.44 -6.03 -9.79
N PHE A 144 13.27 -5.72 -8.80
CA PHE A 144 13.14 -4.55 -7.94
C PHE A 144 14.17 -3.45 -8.23
N GLU A 145 14.99 -3.57 -9.28
CA GLU A 145 16.02 -2.59 -9.65
C GLU A 145 15.52 -1.14 -9.65
N ARG A 146 14.41 -0.88 -10.35
CA ARG A 146 13.84 0.47 -10.46
C ARG A 146 13.43 1.03 -9.11
N VAL A 147 12.85 0.21 -8.23
CA VAL A 147 12.39 0.68 -6.92
C VAL A 147 13.57 1.06 -6.04
N VAL A 148 14.61 0.21 -5.98
CA VAL A 148 15.76 0.43 -5.10
C VAL A 148 16.62 1.60 -5.58
N LYS A 149 16.82 1.76 -6.89
CA LYS A 149 17.50 2.94 -7.46
C LYS A 149 16.76 4.25 -7.16
N SER A 150 15.43 4.22 -7.10
CA SER A 150 14.69 5.40 -6.67
C SER A 150 14.84 5.66 -5.17
N VAL A 151 14.88 4.62 -4.34
CA VAL A 151 15.06 4.75 -2.89
C VAL A 151 16.44 5.33 -2.57
N THR A 152 17.51 4.86 -3.22
CA THR A 152 18.86 5.40 -3.01
C THR A 152 18.97 6.87 -3.42
N ARG A 153 18.34 7.27 -4.52
CA ARG A 153 18.20 8.68 -4.90
C ARG A 153 17.49 9.50 -3.83
N MET A 154 16.33 9.04 -3.36
CA MET A 154 15.55 9.76 -2.33
C MET A 154 16.24 9.77 -0.96
N GLY A 155 17.00 8.73 -0.65
CA GLY A 155 17.79 8.60 0.57
C GLY A 155 19.06 9.45 0.61
N GLY A 156 19.36 10.18 -0.48
CA GLY A 156 20.51 11.08 -0.58
C GLY A 156 21.81 10.42 -1.00
N LEU A 157 21.79 9.14 -1.37
CA LEU A 157 22.99 8.36 -1.74
C LEU A 157 22.77 7.61 -3.05
N PRO A 158 22.57 8.30 -4.19
CA PRO A 158 22.25 7.67 -5.48
C PRO A 158 23.32 6.68 -5.97
N GLN A 159 24.56 6.83 -5.51
CA GLN A 159 25.68 5.96 -5.81
C GLN A 159 25.83 4.75 -4.85
N ALA A 160 24.90 4.56 -3.91
CA ALA A 160 24.92 3.42 -3.00
C ALA A 160 25.04 2.09 -3.78
N PRO A 161 25.89 1.14 -3.37
CA PRO A 161 26.09 -0.08 -4.12
C PRO A 161 24.88 -1.01 -4.05
N LEU A 162 24.46 -1.50 -5.21
CA LEU A 162 23.34 -2.42 -5.37
C LEU A 162 23.81 -3.63 -6.20
N VAL A 163 23.61 -4.83 -5.68
CA VAL A 163 23.89 -6.09 -6.36
C VAL A 163 22.58 -6.86 -6.54
N PHE A 164 22.44 -7.53 -7.68
CA PHE A 164 21.22 -8.24 -8.04
C PHE A 164 21.46 -9.74 -8.25
N VAL A 165 20.46 -10.52 -7.85
CA VAL A 165 20.34 -11.96 -8.15
C VAL A 165 19.01 -12.24 -8.85
N PRO A 166 18.81 -13.43 -9.47
CA PRO A 166 17.53 -13.78 -10.09
C PRO A 166 16.36 -13.90 -9.08
N GLN A 167 15.16 -13.53 -9.51
CA GLN A 167 13.88 -13.83 -8.86
C GLN A 167 13.33 -15.19 -9.36
N PRO A 168 12.75 -16.04 -8.49
CA PRO A 168 12.55 -15.86 -7.05
C PRO A 168 13.71 -16.43 -6.22
N VAL A 169 13.95 -15.83 -5.04
CA VAL A 169 14.76 -16.42 -3.96
C VAL A 169 13.92 -17.37 -3.11
N MET A 170 12.66 -17.01 -2.86
CA MET A 170 11.70 -17.81 -2.12
C MET A 170 11.47 -19.18 -2.77
N GLY A 171 11.46 -20.23 -1.95
CA GLY A 171 11.17 -21.61 -2.34
C GLY A 171 12.30 -22.28 -3.13
N LYS A 172 13.49 -21.68 -3.16
CA LYS A 172 14.66 -22.23 -3.84
C LYS A 172 15.47 -23.14 -2.95
N SER A 173 15.99 -24.21 -3.53
CA SER A 173 16.93 -25.09 -2.85
C SER A 173 18.27 -24.39 -2.59
N PRO A 174 19.06 -24.85 -1.60
CA PRO A 174 20.42 -24.33 -1.38
C PRO A 174 21.30 -24.37 -2.63
N GLU A 175 21.17 -25.40 -3.48
CA GLU A 175 21.93 -25.54 -4.72
C GLU A 175 21.57 -24.45 -5.75
N GLU A 176 20.28 -24.17 -5.93
CA GLU A 176 19.81 -23.09 -6.81
C GLU A 176 20.28 -21.72 -6.31
N LEU A 177 20.19 -21.46 -5.00
CA LEU A 177 20.66 -20.22 -4.38
C LEU A 177 22.18 -20.07 -4.50
N ARG A 178 22.93 -21.17 -4.37
CA ARG A 178 24.38 -21.18 -4.61
C ARG A 178 24.69 -20.83 -6.05
N ALA A 179 23.92 -21.35 -7.02
CA ALA A 179 24.06 -20.97 -8.42
C ALA A 179 23.80 -19.47 -8.65
N TYR A 180 22.94 -18.82 -7.86
CA TYR A 180 22.76 -17.37 -7.93
C TYR A 180 24.00 -16.61 -7.45
N VAL A 181 24.57 -17.02 -6.31
CA VAL A 181 25.77 -16.39 -5.72
C VAL A 181 27.01 -16.57 -6.63
N HIS A 182 27.19 -17.75 -7.22
CA HIS A 182 28.28 -18.00 -8.17
C HIS A 182 27.99 -17.51 -9.59
N GLY A 183 26.77 -17.05 -9.85
CA GLY A 183 26.31 -16.64 -11.16
C GLY A 183 26.62 -15.19 -11.49
N THR A 184 25.99 -14.73 -12.58
CA THR A 184 26.07 -13.34 -13.06
C THR A 184 24.93 -12.52 -12.50
N ASP A 185 25.25 -11.33 -11.98
CA ASP A 185 24.30 -10.28 -11.64
C ASP A 185 23.50 -9.91 -12.91
N PRO A 186 22.19 -10.18 -12.97
CA PRO A 186 21.37 -9.99 -14.17
C PRO A 186 21.16 -8.52 -14.55
N VAL A 187 21.49 -7.57 -13.68
CA VAL A 187 21.37 -6.13 -13.95
C VAL A 187 22.73 -5.56 -14.33
N ASN A 188 23.74 -5.81 -13.51
CA ASN A 188 25.08 -5.24 -13.68
C ASN A 188 25.97 -6.05 -14.65
N GLN A 189 25.52 -7.22 -15.10
CA GLN A 189 26.18 -8.08 -16.10
C GLN A 189 27.62 -8.45 -15.72
N ARG A 190 27.85 -8.75 -14.43
CA ARG A 190 29.13 -9.18 -13.85
C ARG A 190 28.91 -10.24 -12.78
N PRO A 191 29.90 -11.04 -12.36
CA PRO A 191 29.72 -12.02 -11.30
C PRO A 191 29.20 -11.38 -10.00
N VAL A 192 28.21 -12.01 -9.35
CA VAL A 192 27.53 -11.46 -8.16
C VAL A 192 28.52 -11.15 -7.05
N MET A 193 29.36 -12.12 -6.69
CA MET A 193 30.35 -11.94 -5.62
C MET A 193 31.45 -10.96 -5.98
N GLN A 194 31.83 -10.85 -7.25
CA GLN A 194 32.74 -9.77 -7.68
C GLN A 194 32.11 -8.40 -7.44
N GLY A 195 30.83 -8.23 -7.80
CA GLY A 195 30.09 -6.98 -7.53
C GLY A 195 30.00 -6.64 -6.04
N ILE A 196 29.82 -7.64 -5.16
CA ILE A 196 29.81 -7.47 -3.71
C ILE A 196 31.18 -7.02 -3.20
N VAL A 197 32.26 -7.70 -3.61
CA VAL A 197 33.62 -7.34 -3.17
C VAL A 197 33.96 -5.91 -3.62
N GLU A 198 33.75 -5.59 -4.90
CA GLU A 198 34.02 -4.27 -5.46
C GLU A 198 33.19 -3.17 -4.77
N ALA A 199 31.94 -3.46 -4.41
CA ALA A 199 31.09 -2.51 -3.70
C ALA A 199 31.65 -2.07 -2.34
N LEU A 200 32.39 -2.95 -1.67
CA LEU A 200 32.99 -2.71 -0.36
C LEU A 200 34.42 -2.16 -0.42
N THR A 201 35.13 -2.36 -1.54
CA THR A 201 36.54 -1.96 -1.67
C THR A 201 36.79 -0.81 -2.65
N THR A 202 35.87 -0.51 -3.55
CA THR A 202 36.06 0.50 -4.60
C THR A 202 35.44 1.82 -4.20
N ALA A 203 36.23 2.89 -4.20
CA ALA A 203 35.78 4.25 -3.90
C ALA A 203 34.55 4.64 -4.73
N LEU A 204 33.53 5.17 -4.05
CA LEU A 204 32.31 5.63 -4.72
C LEU A 204 32.50 7.03 -5.31
N PRO A 205 31.71 7.38 -6.36
CA PRO A 205 31.62 8.75 -6.84
C PRO A 205 31.29 9.74 -5.72
N PRO A 206 31.70 11.02 -5.85
CA PRO A 206 31.42 12.06 -4.87
C PRO A 206 29.94 12.15 -4.48
N ALA A 207 29.68 12.63 -3.25
CA ALA A 207 28.33 12.88 -2.76
C ALA A 207 27.50 13.69 -3.78
N ALA A 208 26.25 13.28 -3.98
CA ALA A 208 25.35 14.04 -4.84
C ALA A 208 25.06 15.42 -4.22
N ALA A 209 24.83 16.43 -5.06
CA ALA A 209 24.42 17.74 -4.59
C ALA A 209 23.01 17.69 -3.99
N ASP A 210 22.75 18.57 -3.03
CA ASP A 210 21.42 18.77 -2.46
C ASP A 210 20.40 19.12 -3.55
N ARG A 211 19.19 18.57 -3.40
CA ARG A 211 18.05 18.87 -4.25
C ARG A 211 16.93 19.47 -3.40
N PRO A 212 16.72 20.80 -3.47
CA PRO A 212 15.67 21.45 -2.71
C PRO A 212 14.28 20.98 -3.16
N ALA A 213 13.32 21.03 -2.24
CA ALA A 213 11.92 20.86 -2.60
C ALA A 213 11.47 21.99 -3.55
N PRO A 214 10.67 21.70 -4.59
CA PRO A 214 10.09 22.73 -5.45
C PRO A 214 9.22 23.70 -4.64
N LYS A 215 9.19 24.97 -5.02
CA LYS A 215 8.27 25.94 -4.40
C LYS A 215 6.83 25.66 -4.82
N LEU A 216 5.86 26.03 -3.97
CA LEU A 216 4.42 25.88 -4.22
C LEU A 216 3.99 26.43 -5.59
N GLU A 217 4.50 27.62 -5.95
CA GLU A 217 4.17 28.34 -7.19
C GLU A 217 4.75 27.68 -8.45
N GLU A 218 5.87 26.97 -8.33
CA GLU A 218 6.59 26.35 -9.46
C GLU A 218 5.84 25.16 -10.08
N LYS A 219 4.85 24.62 -9.38
CA LYS A 219 4.04 23.47 -9.80
C LYS A 219 2.53 23.73 -9.73
N ARG A 220 2.09 24.95 -10.03
CA ARG A 220 0.66 25.27 -9.94
C ARG A 220 -0.11 24.96 -11.22
N PHE A 221 0.44 25.34 -12.37
CA PHE A 221 -0.22 25.19 -13.68
C PHE A 221 0.71 24.53 -14.70
N LEU A 222 0.11 23.81 -15.65
CA LEU A 222 0.81 23.35 -16.84
C LEU A 222 0.84 24.45 -17.91
N ALA A 223 1.72 24.28 -18.90
CA ALA A 223 1.70 25.12 -20.09
C ALA A 223 0.33 25.01 -20.79
N PRO A 224 -0.26 26.13 -21.27
CA PRO A 224 -1.50 26.08 -22.01
C PRO A 224 -1.35 25.24 -23.28
N ALA A 225 -2.31 24.36 -23.55
CA ALA A 225 -2.32 23.47 -24.71
C ALA A 225 -3.77 23.11 -25.09
N ARG A 226 -3.95 22.42 -26.23
CA ARG A 226 -5.27 21.89 -26.61
C ARG A 226 -5.72 20.82 -25.62
N GLN A 227 -7.04 20.59 -25.53
CA GLN A 227 -7.59 19.60 -24.59
C GLN A 227 -7.08 18.19 -24.84
N ASP A 228 -7.01 17.73 -26.10
CA ASP A 228 -6.47 16.41 -26.45
C ASP A 228 -5.01 16.25 -26.04
N GLU A 229 -4.19 17.27 -26.32
CA GLU A 229 -2.77 17.29 -25.96
C GLU A 229 -2.59 17.21 -24.44
N LEU A 230 -3.47 17.85 -23.68
CA LEU A 230 -3.49 17.74 -22.22
C LEU A 230 -3.96 16.36 -21.76
N HIS A 231 -4.96 15.77 -22.40
CA HIS A 231 -5.38 14.40 -22.07
C HIS A 231 -4.26 13.38 -22.32
N ASP A 232 -3.61 13.47 -23.47
CA ASP A 232 -2.46 12.64 -23.83
C ASP A 232 -1.31 12.84 -22.84
N LEU A 233 -0.98 14.09 -22.51
CA LEU A 233 0.03 14.40 -21.50
C LEU A 233 -0.29 13.74 -20.15
N PHE A 234 -1.53 13.82 -19.66
CA PHE A 234 -1.91 13.21 -18.38
C PHE A 234 -1.83 11.67 -18.43
N LEU A 235 -2.14 11.05 -19.58
CA LEU A 235 -1.99 9.61 -19.79
C LEU A 235 -0.53 9.18 -19.80
N GLU A 236 0.32 9.89 -20.56
CA GLU A 236 1.76 9.66 -20.67
C GLU A 236 2.47 9.82 -19.34
N ARG A 237 2.09 10.83 -18.56
CA ARG A 237 2.65 11.10 -17.22
C ARG A 237 2.14 10.16 -16.14
N ASN A 238 1.21 9.26 -16.47
CA ASN A 238 0.51 8.41 -15.50
C ASN A 238 -0.10 9.24 -14.36
N TRP A 239 -0.81 10.32 -14.69
CA TRP A 239 -1.58 11.12 -13.73
C TRP A 239 -3.06 10.75 -13.67
N THR A 240 -3.47 9.82 -14.54
CA THR A 240 -4.82 9.24 -14.56
C THR A 240 -4.78 7.76 -14.19
N ASP A 241 -5.95 7.22 -13.96
CA ASP A 241 -6.22 5.80 -13.85
C ASP A 241 -6.52 5.15 -15.22
N LYS A 242 -6.05 5.75 -16.33
CA LYS A 242 -6.32 5.31 -17.71
C LYS A 242 -7.77 5.46 -18.18
N LEU A 243 -8.68 5.89 -17.31
CA LEU A 243 -10.01 6.35 -17.70
C LEU A 243 -9.96 7.84 -18.08
N PRO A 244 -10.92 8.33 -18.90
CA PRO A 244 -11.06 9.76 -19.17
C PRO A 244 -11.22 10.57 -17.89
N ILE A 245 -10.62 11.75 -17.86
CA ILE A 245 -10.70 12.68 -16.72
C ILE A 245 -11.47 13.94 -17.13
N VAL A 246 -11.95 14.70 -16.15
CA VAL A 246 -12.32 16.10 -16.40
C VAL A 246 -11.07 16.95 -16.25
N LEU A 247 -10.68 17.71 -17.28
CA LEU A 247 -9.50 18.57 -17.20
C LEU A 247 -9.66 19.61 -16.07
N PRO A 248 -8.70 19.70 -15.12
CA PRO A 248 -8.80 20.58 -13.96
C PRO A 248 -8.43 22.01 -14.33
N THR A 249 -9.31 22.67 -15.10
CA THR A 249 -9.15 24.08 -15.46
C THR A 249 -9.31 24.99 -14.24
N LYS A 250 -8.74 26.20 -14.31
CA LYS A 250 -8.84 27.21 -13.23
C LYS A 250 -10.27 27.41 -12.73
N ARG A 251 -11.24 27.49 -13.64
CA ARG A 251 -12.66 27.66 -13.32
C ARG A 251 -13.21 26.45 -12.53
N ARG A 252 -12.99 25.23 -13.02
CA ARG A 252 -13.52 24.02 -12.38
C ARG A 252 -12.92 23.77 -11.01
N VAL A 253 -11.64 24.10 -10.81
CA VAL A 253 -10.97 23.99 -9.52
C VAL A 253 -11.50 25.06 -8.55
N ALA A 254 -11.73 26.29 -9.01
CA ALA A 254 -12.38 27.32 -8.20
C ALA A 254 -13.79 26.90 -7.75
N GLU A 255 -14.61 26.34 -8.66
CA GLU A 255 -15.94 25.80 -8.34
C GLU A 255 -15.86 24.64 -7.34
N MET A 256 -14.90 23.72 -7.51
CA MET A 256 -14.69 22.62 -6.57
C MET A 256 -14.37 23.13 -5.15
N LEU A 257 -13.54 24.17 -5.05
CA LEU A 257 -13.14 24.77 -3.77
C LEU A 257 -14.29 25.44 -3.01
N GLU A 258 -15.43 25.73 -3.65
CA GLU A 258 -16.63 26.22 -2.95
C GLU A 258 -17.23 25.16 -2.01
N GLY A 259 -16.82 23.90 -2.14
CA GLY A 259 -17.25 22.79 -1.28
C GLY A 259 -16.61 22.74 0.10
N THR A 260 -15.73 23.68 0.45
CA THR A 260 -15.06 23.75 1.76
C THR A 260 -14.82 25.20 2.17
N SER A 261 -14.75 25.46 3.48
CA SER A 261 -14.35 26.77 4.02
C SER A 261 -12.84 26.96 4.19
N HIS A 262 -12.05 25.90 3.97
CA HIS A 262 -10.61 25.89 4.16
C HIS A 262 -9.84 26.69 3.09
N ASP A 263 -8.67 27.20 3.47
CA ASP A 263 -7.82 27.96 2.56
C ASP A 263 -7.22 27.04 1.48
N PRO A 264 -7.28 27.39 0.18
CA PRO A 264 -6.71 26.56 -0.89
C PRO A 264 -5.21 26.25 -0.74
N GLY A 265 -4.47 27.12 -0.06
CA GLY A 265 -3.04 26.97 0.25
C GLY A 265 -2.76 26.19 1.54
N GLU A 266 -3.78 25.88 2.34
CA GLU A 266 -3.64 25.07 3.56
C GLU A 266 -3.11 23.68 3.22
N VAL A 267 -2.09 23.25 3.96
CA VAL A 267 -1.52 21.90 3.83
C VAL A 267 -2.46 20.92 4.51
N VAL A 268 -3.06 20.03 3.72
CA VAL A 268 -3.99 19.00 4.21
C VAL A 268 -3.24 17.87 4.89
N GLY A 269 -2.08 17.49 4.35
CA GLY A 269 -1.32 16.38 4.89
C GLY A 269 -0.10 16.00 4.07
N THR A 270 0.40 14.81 4.36
CA THR A 270 1.54 14.22 3.65
C THR A 270 1.36 12.72 3.45
N MET A 271 1.78 12.21 2.29
CA MET A 271 1.68 10.80 1.89
C MET A 271 2.99 10.31 1.28
N GLU A 272 3.19 9.00 1.31
CA GLU A 272 4.28 8.32 0.61
C GLU A 272 3.82 6.94 0.15
N PRO A 273 4.32 6.44 -1.00
CA PRO A 273 3.95 5.10 -1.47
C PRO A 273 4.49 4.00 -0.55
N THR A 274 5.63 4.25 0.09
CA THR A 274 6.24 3.38 1.11
C THR A 274 7.16 4.25 1.98
N LYS A 275 7.39 3.85 3.23
CA LYS A 275 8.20 4.56 4.24
C LYS A 275 9.60 4.99 3.78
N ASN A 276 10.10 4.37 2.71
CA ASN A 276 11.44 4.54 2.17
C ASN A 276 11.51 5.47 0.94
N ARG A 277 10.41 6.11 0.55
CA ARG A 277 10.33 6.98 -0.65
C ARG A 277 10.19 8.47 -0.32
N GLY A 278 10.05 8.82 0.96
CA GLY A 278 9.94 10.19 1.43
C GLY A 278 8.51 10.72 1.29
N ARG A 279 8.10 11.53 2.27
CA ARG A 279 6.75 12.07 2.37
C ARG A 279 6.58 13.30 1.48
N TRP A 280 5.63 13.23 0.57
CA TRP A 280 5.18 14.36 -0.24
C TRP A 280 4.09 15.11 0.52
N SER A 281 4.08 16.45 0.42
CA SER A 281 3.00 17.28 0.96
C SER A 281 2.01 17.71 -0.12
N TYR A 282 0.82 18.11 0.28
CA TYR A 282 -0.23 18.59 -0.62
C TYR A 282 -1.20 19.51 0.10
N THR A 283 -1.80 20.43 -0.66
CA THR A 283 -2.73 21.44 -0.16
C THR A 283 -4.17 21.12 -0.52
N VAL A 284 -5.11 21.89 0.02
CA VAL A 284 -6.54 21.82 -0.33
C VAL A 284 -6.74 21.99 -1.84
N GLU A 285 -6.05 22.93 -2.49
CA GLU A 285 -6.09 23.12 -3.96
C GLU A 285 -5.69 21.83 -4.70
N LYS A 286 -4.64 21.13 -4.23
CA LYS A 286 -4.17 19.90 -4.88
C LYS A 286 -5.14 18.73 -4.70
N VAL A 287 -5.85 18.66 -3.59
CA VAL A 287 -6.94 17.69 -3.40
C VAL A 287 -8.11 18.02 -4.33
N ALA A 288 -8.52 19.29 -4.40
CA ALA A 288 -9.58 19.76 -5.29
C ALA A 288 -9.28 19.47 -6.77
N VAL A 289 -8.03 19.65 -7.21
CA VAL A 289 -7.60 19.30 -8.58
C VAL A 289 -7.86 17.84 -8.91
N ASN A 290 -7.50 16.92 -8.01
CA ASN A 290 -7.72 15.49 -8.20
C ASN A 290 -9.22 15.11 -8.10
N ALA A 291 -9.99 15.82 -7.27
CA ALA A 291 -11.44 15.66 -7.19
C ALA A 291 -12.13 16.08 -8.51
N VAL A 292 -11.71 17.20 -9.12
CA VAL A 292 -12.19 17.61 -10.44
C VAL A 292 -11.87 16.53 -11.48
N MET A 293 -10.63 16.05 -11.53
CA MET A 293 -10.23 14.99 -12.46
C MET A 293 -11.10 13.74 -12.38
N ALA A 294 -11.53 13.36 -11.17
CA ALA A 294 -12.42 12.23 -10.94
C ALA A 294 -13.87 12.48 -11.38
N GLY A 295 -14.25 13.73 -11.64
CA GLY A 295 -15.63 14.14 -11.92
C GLY A 295 -16.48 14.36 -10.66
N ALA A 296 -15.86 14.54 -9.49
CA ALA A 296 -16.58 14.78 -8.25
C ALA A 296 -17.33 16.13 -8.28
N ARG A 297 -18.34 16.28 -7.42
CA ARG A 297 -19.03 17.56 -7.19
C ARG A 297 -18.41 18.29 -5.98
N PRO A 298 -18.53 19.63 -5.90
CA PRO A 298 -18.04 20.40 -4.76
C PRO A 298 -18.55 19.87 -3.42
N GLU A 299 -19.83 19.48 -3.35
CA GLU A 299 -20.43 18.93 -2.11
C GLU A 299 -19.72 17.67 -1.57
N TYR A 300 -18.91 16.98 -2.40
CA TYR A 300 -18.18 15.77 -2.00
C TYR A 300 -16.78 16.09 -1.47
N LEU A 301 -16.29 17.32 -1.69
CA LEU A 301 -14.93 17.72 -1.37
C LEU A 301 -14.56 17.49 0.12
N PRO A 302 -15.43 17.77 1.12
CA PRO A 302 -15.10 17.50 2.53
C PRO A 302 -14.75 16.03 2.80
N VAL A 303 -15.45 15.08 2.16
CA VAL A 303 -15.16 13.65 2.31
C VAL A 303 -13.81 13.30 1.67
N ILE A 304 -13.51 13.90 0.52
CA ILE A 304 -12.25 13.67 -0.21
C ILE A 304 -11.07 14.30 0.54
N LEU A 305 -11.26 15.48 1.15
CA LEU A 305 -10.29 16.13 2.02
C LEU A 305 -10.02 15.30 3.28
N ALA A 306 -11.06 14.77 3.93
CA ALA A 306 -10.89 13.88 5.08
C ALA A 306 -10.07 12.62 4.71
N LEU A 307 -10.37 12.00 3.56
CA LEU A 307 -9.57 10.90 3.02
C LEU A 307 -8.10 11.30 2.82
N ALA A 308 -7.85 12.48 2.25
CA ALA A 308 -6.49 13.00 2.05
C ALA A 308 -5.79 13.33 3.38
N ALA A 309 -6.51 13.88 4.36
CA ALA A 309 -5.99 14.26 5.68
C ALA A 309 -5.57 13.05 6.51
N SER A 310 -6.16 11.88 6.27
CA SER A 310 -5.77 10.62 6.91
C SER A 310 -4.29 10.24 6.66
N GLY A 311 -3.69 10.75 5.58
CA GLY A 311 -2.36 10.37 5.11
C GLY A 311 -2.26 8.90 4.65
N GLN A 312 -3.38 8.16 4.64
CA GLN A 312 -3.45 6.81 4.10
C GLN A 312 -3.55 6.88 2.58
N THR A 313 -2.88 5.95 1.91
CA THR A 313 -2.89 5.85 0.46
C THR A 313 -3.81 4.74 -0.01
N ALA A 314 -4.65 5.04 -0.99
CA ALA A 314 -5.44 4.05 -1.71
C ALA A 314 -4.58 3.13 -2.60
N ARG A 315 -3.38 3.61 -2.98
CA ARG A 315 -2.49 2.98 -3.97
C ARG A 315 -1.03 3.01 -3.51
N GLY A 316 -0.80 2.52 -2.29
CA GLY A 316 0.55 2.33 -1.74
C GLY A 316 1.34 1.25 -2.47
N SER A 317 2.62 1.12 -2.10
CA SER A 317 3.50 0.11 -2.66
C SER A 317 3.10 -1.29 -2.23
N THR A 318 2.90 -2.17 -3.21
CA THR A 318 2.49 -3.56 -2.96
C THR A 318 2.97 -4.51 -4.06
N SER A 319 3.37 -5.72 -3.65
CA SER A 319 3.58 -6.89 -4.52
C SER A 319 2.35 -7.81 -4.57
N SER A 320 1.34 -7.59 -3.71
CA SER A 320 0.18 -8.47 -3.55
C SER A 320 -1.12 -7.92 -4.16
N SER A 321 -1.05 -6.84 -4.92
CA SER A 321 -2.23 -6.18 -5.52
C SER A 321 -3.31 -5.77 -4.51
N GLY A 322 -2.93 -5.26 -3.32
CA GLY A 322 -3.91 -4.77 -2.34
C GLY A 322 -4.72 -3.58 -2.87
N SER A 323 -6.00 -3.49 -2.50
CA SER A 323 -6.86 -2.33 -2.76
C SER A 323 -7.37 -1.74 -1.44
N ALA A 324 -7.74 -0.46 -1.48
CA ALA A 324 -8.45 0.18 -0.39
C ALA A 324 -9.96 -0.11 -0.46
N MET A 325 -10.60 0.01 0.69
CA MET A 325 -12.06 0.03 0.84
C MET A 325 -12.42 1.19 1.76
N VAL A 326 -13.45 1.95 1.39
CA VAL A 326 -13.84 3.17 2.09
C VAL A 326 -15.30 3.10 2.51
N VAL A 327 -15.53 3.33 3.79
CA VAL A 327 -16.88 3.32 4.38
C VAL A 327 -17.18 4.69 4.95
N VAL A 328 -18.20 5.34 4.41
CA VAL A 328 -18.67 6.64 4.87
C VAL A 328 -19.83 6.42 5.83
N ASN A 329 -19.86 7.20 6.89
CA ASN A 329 -20.79 7.12 8.00
C ASN A 329 -21.38 8.50 8.34
N GLY A 330 -22.50 8.51 9.06
CA GLY A 330 -23.14 9.71 9.58
C GLY A 330 -23.95 10.52 8.56
N PRO A 331 -24.41 11.73 8.93
CA PRO A 331 -25.37 12.51 8.15
C PRO A 331 -24.89 12.89 6.74
N VAL A 332 -23.58 13.02 6.51
CA VAL A 332 -23.03 13.36 5.19
C VAL A 332 -23.49 12.40 4.10
N ARG A 333 -23.69 11.12 4.42
CA ARG A 333 -24.19 10.09 3.48
C ARG A 333 -25.47 10.55 2.79
N ALA A 334 -26.44 11.04 3.56
CA ALA A 334 -27.72 11.52 3.05
C ALA A 334 -27.60 12.90 2.40
N GLN A 335 -26.80 13.79 2.99
CA GLN A 335 -26.62 15.17 2.51
C GLN A 335 -26.07 15.23 1.08
N ILE A 336 -25.14 14.34 0.72
CA ILE A 336 -24.52 14.31 -0.61
C ILE A 336 -25.10 13.21 -1.51
N GLY A 337 -26.13 12.50 -1.03
CA GLY A 337 -26.82 11.47 -1.79
C GLY A 337 -25.98 10.22 -2.09
N MET A 338 -25.13 9.79 -1.15
CA MET A 338 -24.44 8.50 -1.25
C MET A 338 -25.42 7.33 -1.18
N ASN A 339 -25.09 6.23 -1.83
CA ASN A 339 -25.90 5.02 -1.82
C ASN A 339 -25.37 4.00 -0.81
N SER A 340 -26.25 3.54 0.09
CA SER A 340 -26.03 2.40 0.99
C SER A 340 -26.97 1.22 0.70
N GLY A 341 -27.86 1.36 -0.29
CA GLY A 341 -28.92 0.41 -0.63
C GLY A 341 -28.59 -0.51 -1.82
N THR A 342 -29.58 -0.73 -2.69
CA THR A 342 -29.43 -1.58 -3.88
C THR A 342 -28.26 -1.11 -4.75
N GLY A 343 -27.32 -2.02 -5.02
CA GLY A 343 -26.16 -1.71 -5.85
C GLY A 343 -25.13 -0.76 -5.20
N ALA A 344 -25.12 -0.61 -3.87
CA ALA A 344 -24.22 0.30 -3.14
C ALA A 344 -22.73 0.12 -3.44
N LEU A 345 -22.30 -1.11 -3.72
CA LEU A 345 -20.91 -1.47 -4.08
C LEU A 345 -20.66 -1.44 -5.59
N GLY A 346 -21.64 -0.99 -6.39
CA GLY A 346 -21.59 -0.92 -7.85
C GLY A 346 -21.53 0.52 -8.38
N PRO A 347 -21.46 0.70 -9.71
CA PRO A 347 -21.25 2.00 -10.36
C PRO A 347 -22.54 2.85 -10.46
N TYR A 348 -23.56 2.59 -9.63
CA TYR A 348 -24.91 3.14 -9.80
C TYR A 348 -25.15 4.43 -9.02
N ASN A 349 -24.13 4.94 -8.31
CA ASN A 349 -24.21 6.19 -7.56
C ASN A 349 -22.99 7.07 -7.83
N HIS A 350 -23.24 8.33 -8.20
CA HIS A 350 -22.20 9.27 -8.59
C HIS A 350 -21.26 9.63 -7.42
N ALA A 351 -21.77 9.83 -6.21
CA ALA A 351 -20.96 10.15 -5.04
C ALA A 351 -20.04 8.98 -4.68
N ASN A 352 -20.58 7.76 -4.52
CA ASN A 352 -19.80 6.54 -4.28
C ASN A 352 -18.68 6.36 -5.33
N ALA A 353 -19.03 6.52 -6.61
CA ALA A 353 -18.11 6.32 -7.72
C ALA A 353 -16.96 7.35 -7.72
N THR A 354 -17.30 8.63 -7.61
CA THR A 354 -16.34 9.74 -7.80
C THR A 354 -15.51 10.04 -6.57
N ILE A 355 -16.04 9.88 -5.35
CA ILE A 355 -15.23 9.98 -4.11
C ILE A 355 -14.14 8.92 -4.11
N GLY A 356 -14.51 7.67 -4.39
CA GLY A 356 -13.57 6.57 -4.43
C GLY A 356 -12.51 6.71 -5.53
N ARG A 357 -12.93 7.16 -6.72
CA ARG A 357 -12.00 7.46 -7.83
C ARG A 357 -11.07 8.62 -7.49
N ALA A 358 -11.58 9.70 -6.89
CA ALA A 358 -10.79 10.85 -6.43
C ALA A 358 -9.73 10.40 -5.43
N TYR A 359 -10.06 9.52 -4.48
CA TYR A 359 -9.11 8.97 -3.53
C TYR A 359 -7.98 8.18 -4.21
N GLY A 360 -8.30 7.44 -5.27
CA GLY A 360 -7.29 6.75 -6.10
C GLY A 360 -6.35 7.71 -6.83
N LEU A 361 -6.91 8.72 -7.50
CA LEU A 361 -6.14 9.72 -8.25
C LEU A 361 -5.26 10.58 -7.34
N LEU A 362 -5.82 11.10 -6.23
CA LEU A 362 -5.06 11.89 -5.28
C LEU A 362 -3.94 11.06 -4.63
N SER A 363 -4.20 9.79 -4.30
CA SER A 363 -3.16 8.91 -3.73
C SER A 363 -2.00 8.73 -4.70
N GLN A 364 -2.27 8.53 -6.00
CA GLN A 364 -1.24 8.40 -7.02
C GLN A 364 -0.45 9.69 -7.24
N ASN A 365 -1.15 10.82 -7.40
CA ASN A 365 -0.56 12.09 -7.80
C ASN A 365 0.10 12.85 -6.63
N LEU A 366 -0.42 12.71 -5.41
CA LEU A 366 0.04 13.48 -4.25
C LEU A 366 1.15 12.77 -3.46
N GLN A 367 1.33 11.46 -3.61
CA GLN A 367 2.40 10.71 -2.93
C GLN A 367 3.69 10.55 -3.76
N GLY A 368 3.64 10.86 -5.07
CA GLY A 368 4.76 10.60 -5.99
C GLY A 368 5.01 9.11 -6.26
N GLY A 369 3.95 8.30 -6.38
CA GLY A 369 4.05 6.85 -6.52
C GLY A 369 2.88 6.20 -7.27
N SER A 370 2.59 4.93 -6.97
CA SER A 370 1.62 4.09 -7.70
C SER A 370 1.98 3.83 -9.18
N VAL A 371 3.27 3.71 -9.49
CA VAL A 371 3.79 3.47 -10.84
C VAL A 371 4.08 1.98 -11.02
N PRO A 372 3.42 1.28 -11.97
CA PRO A 372 3.74 -0.10 -12.31
C PRO A 372 5.21 -0.28 -12.66
N GLY A 373 5.85 -1.32 -12.13
CA GLY A 373 7.28 -1.56 -12.38
C GLY A 373 8.21 -0.76 -11.46
N GLU A 374 7.68 0.10 -10.59
CA GLU A 374 8.49 0.98 -9.75
C GLU A 374 7.99 1.14 -8.32
N THR A 375 6.74 1.57 -8.11
CA THR A 375 6.13 1.62 -6.77
C THR A 375 4.92 0.71 -6.66
N PHE A 376 4.36 0.22 -7.76
CA PHE A 376 3.37 -0.85 -7.78
C PHE A 376 3.96 -2.09 -8.46
N MET A 377 3.96 -3.22 -7.76
CA MET A 377 4.64 -4.47 -8.17
C MET A 377 3.71 -5.69 -8.16
N GLY A 378 2.39 -5.49 -7.94
CA GLY A 378 1.40 -6.56 -8.01
C GLY A 378 1.32 -7.12 -9.42
N SER A 379 1.58 -8.42 -9.59
CA SER A 379 1.64 -9.05 -10.91
C SER A 379 0.28 -9.14 -11.60
N LEU A 380 -0.78 -9.43 -10.84
CA LEU A 380 -2.15 -9.56 -11.38
C LEU A 380 -2.93 -8.24 -11.38
N GLY A 381 -2.55 -7.27 -10.53
CA GLY A 381 -3.37 -6.10 -10.24
C GLY A 381 -4.66 -6.44 -9.45
N ASN A 382 -5.51 -5.43 -9.24
CA ASN A 382 -6.79 -5.57 -8.54
C ASN A 382 -7.78 -4.50 -9.03
N ASN A 383 -8.88 -4.92 -9.66
CA ASN A 383 -9.84 -3.99 -10.25
C ASN A 383 -10.57 -3.10 -9.23
N TYR A 384 -10.56 -3.46 -7.95
CA TYR A 384 -11.12 -2.59 -6.92
C TYR A 384 -10.38 -1.25 -6.84
N THR A 385 -9.13 -1.12 -7.29
CA THR A 385 -8.35 0.13 -7.21
C THR A 385 -8.88 1.27 -8.09
N TYR A 386 -9.82 1.02 -9.02
CA TYR A 386 -10.47 2.09 -9.79
C TYR A 386 -11.41 2.95 -8.94
N ASN A 387 -12.12 2.34 -7.98
CA ASN A 387 -13.06 3.01 -7.10
C ASN A 387 -12.72 2.89 -5.61
N ASN A 388 -11.81 1.99 -5.23
CA ASN A 388 -11.44 1.72 -3.83
C ASN A 388 -12.64 1.34 -2.95
N LEU A 389 -13.56 0.53 -3.51
CA LEU A 389 -14.78 0.01 -2.85
C LEU A 389 -15.41 1.04 -1.91
N THR A 390 -15.80 2.19 -2.47
CA THR A 390 -16.26 3.32 -1.66
C THR A 390 -17.78 3.31 -1.56
N PHE A 391 -18.31 3.23 -0.34
CA PHE A 391 -19.75 3.16 -0.10
C PHE A 391 -20.16 3.77 1.25
N ALA A 392 -21.45 3.98 1.41
CA ALA A 392 -22.07 4.41 2.66
C ALA A 392 -22.56 3.19 3.45
N GLU A 393 -22.33 3.14 4.77
CA GLU A 393 -22.98 2.15 5.63
C GLU A 393 -24.51 2.38 5.62
N ASN A 394 -25.30 1.31 5.72
CA ASN A 394 -26.75 1.37 5.83
C ASN A 394 -27.17 1.39 7.30
N GLU A 395 -26.92 2.51 7.97
CA GLU A 395 -27.14 2.70 9.40
C GLU A 395 -28.62 2.52 9.78
N GLU A 396 -29.53 3.00 8.93
CA GLU A 396 -30.97 3.01 9.18
C GLU A 396 -31.59 1.61 9.12
N ARG A 397 -30.94 0.67 8.41
CA ARG A 397 -31.40 -0.72 8.27
C ARG A 397 -30.52 -1.72 9.04
N SER A 398 -29.47 -1.25 9.70
CA SER A 398 -28.61 -2.06 10.55
C SER A 398 -29.33 -2.41 11.87
N PRO A 399 -29.27 -3.65 12.34
CA PRO A 399 -29.73 -4.00 13.69
C PRO A 399 -28.74 -3.59 14.80
N TRP A 400 -27.57 -3.07 14.43
CA TRP A 400 -26.48 -2.73 15.33
C TRP A 400 -25.99 -1.30 15.13
N GLU A 401 -25.25 -0.79 16.11
CA GLU A 401 -24.61 0.53 16.04
C GLU A 401 -23.67 0.67 14.83
N PRO A 402 -23.63 1.85 14.19
CA PRO A 402 -22.74 2.13 13.06
C PRO A 402 -21.26 1.99 13.37
N LEU A 403 -20.44 1.73 12.35
CA LEU A 403 -18.99 1.52 12.47
C LEU A 403 -18.28 2.69 13.17
N HIS A 404 -18.61 3.93 12.81
CA HIS A 404 -17.95 5.12 13.37
C HIS A 404 -18.18 5.28 14.88
N VAL A 405 -19.36 4.90 15.38
CA VAL A 405 -19.68 4.92 16.81
C VAL A 405 -18.80 3.92 17.56
N GLN A 406 -18.58 2.73 16.98
CA GLN A 406 -17.65 1.74 17.54
C GLN A 406 -16.19 2.23 17.57
N HIS A 407 -15.85 3.26 16.78
CA HIS A 407 -14.55 3.91 16.79
C HIS A 407 -14.51 5.20 17.62
N GLY A 408 -15.55 5.47 18.41
CA GLY A 408 -15.58 6.54 19.41
C GLY A 408 -16.12 7.89 18.92
N PHE A 409 -16.75 7.94 17.75
CA PHE A 409 -17.45 9.13 17.26
C PHE A 409 -18.91 9.15 17.72
N ASP A 410 -19.53 10.33 17.76
CA ASP A 410 -20.96 10.46 18.05
C ASP A 410 -21.78 10.09 16.81
N ALA A 411 -23.01 9.60 17.01
CA ALA A 411 -23.90 9.20 15.91
C ALA A 411 -24.27 10.36 14.95
N GLY A 412 -24.05 11.61 15.37
CA GLY A 412 -24.24 12.81 14.56
C GLY A 412 -23.01 13.18 13.72
N ASP A 413 -21.85 12.59 14.00
CA ASP A 413 -20.60 12.92 13.33
C ASP A 413 -20.55 12.25 11.95
N SER A 414 -20.11 13.00 10.95
CA SER A 414 -19.82 12.46 9.64
C SER A 414 -18.36 12.00 9.60
N THR A 415 -18.12 10.75 9.22
CA THR A 415 -16.76 10.20 9.19
C THR A 415 -16.51 9.36 7.94
N VAL A 416 -15.23 9.12 7.68
CA VAL A 416 -14.78 8.16 6.68
C VAL A 416 -13.80 7.18 7.30
N SER A 417 -14.08 5.89 7.12
CA SER A 417 -13.25 4.77 7.57
C SER A 417 -12.52 4.14 6.39
N ILE A 418 -11.21 3.96 6.52
CA ILE A 418 -10.33 3.45 5.49
C ILE A 418 -9.86 2.06 5.87
N PHE A 419 -9.90 1.16 4.89
CA PHE A 419 -9.41 -0.20 4.98
C PHE A 419 -8.41 -0.45 3.86
N TYR A 420 -7.45 -1.34 4.10
CA TYR A 420 -6.48 -1.77 3.08
C TYR A 420 -6.31 -3.28 3.07
N GLY A 421 -6.11 -3.82 1.87
CA GLY A 421 -5.76 -5.22 1.67
C GLY A 421 -6.77 -5.99 0.84
N ALA A 422 -7.96 -5.45 0.58
CA ALA A 422 -9.11 -6.07 -0.10
C ALA A 422 -8.74 -6.88 -1.36
N ARG A 423 -8.29 -8.12 -1.15
CA ARG A 423 -7.70 -9.01 -2.17
C ARG A 423 -8.30 -10.41 -2.14
N SER A 424 -8.88 -10.79 -1.00
CA SER A 424 -9.63 -12.02 -0.81
C SER A 424 -11.10 -11.66 -0.55
N THR A 425 -11.99 -12.30 -1.32
CA THR A 425 -13.44 -12.12 -1.18
C THR A 425 -14.13 -13.46 -1.26
N THR A 426 -14.98 -13.78 -0.28
CA THR A 426 -15.88 -14.93 -0.33
C THR A 426 -17.32 -14.45 -0.31
N PHE A 427 -18.21 -15.07 -1.09
CA PHE A 427 -19.61 -14.70 -1.22
C PHE A 427 -20.53 -15.81 -0.76
N SER A 428 -21.69 -15.43 -0.23
CA SER A 428 -22.76 -16.37 0.11
C SER A 428 -24.15 -15.73 -0.04
N LEU A 429 -25.17 -16.57 -0.12
CA LEU A 429 -26.57 -16.17 -0.18
C LEU A 429 -27.29 -16.57 1.12
N GLY A 430 -27.54 -15.56 1.95
CA GLY A 430 -28.16 -15.69 3.27
C GLY A 430 -27.34 -16.54 4.24
N LEU A 431 -27.93 -16.76 5.42
CA LEU A 431 -27.56 -17.85 6.31
C LEU A 431 -28.50 -19.01 6.03
N ARG A 432 -27.98 -20.20 5.78
CA ARG A 432 -28.79 -21.42 5.61
C ARG A 432 -29.42 -21.83 6.95
N LYS A 433 -30.43 -22.71 6.93
CA LYS A 433 -31.11 -23.12 8.16
C LYS A 433 -30.22 -24.03 9.02
N ASP A 434 -29.62 -25.04 8.41
CA ASP A 434 -29.06 -26.17 9.16
C ASP A 434 -27.53 -26.08 9.37
N HIS A 435 -26.77 -25.58 8.39
CA HIS A 435 -25.29 -25.62 8.39
C HIS A 435 -24.62 -24.24 8.22
N TRP A 436 -25.29 -23.15 8.60
CA TRP A 436 -24.74 -21.82 8.31
C TRP A 436 -23.48 -21.50 9.12
N ARG A 437 -23.30 -22.08 10.32
CA ARG A 437 -22.10 -21.84 11.13
C ARG A 437 -20.87 -22.46 10.47
N GLU A 438 -21.01 -23.68 9.98
CA GLU A 438 -20.00 -24.37 9.20
C GLU A 438 -19.71 -23.63 7.90
N HIS A 439 -20.73 -23.16 7.18
CA HIS A 439 -20.51 -22.36 5.97
C HIS A 439 -19.75 -21.06 6.26
N VAL A 440 -20.09 -20.34 7.33
CA VAL A 440 -19.36 -19.11 7.71
C VAL A 440 -17.92 -19.45 8.12
N ARG A 441 -17.70 -20.54 8.87
CA ARG A 441 -16.35 -21.03 9.19
C ARG A 441 -15.56 -21.30 7.91
N ASP A 442 -16.12 -22.04 6.97
CA ASP A 442 -15.44 -22.41 5.72
C ASP A 442 -15.14 -21.15 4.88
N MET A 443 -16.03 -20.15 4.89
CA MET A 443 -15.77 -18.83 4.28
C MET A 443 -14.61 -18.09 4.96
N LEU A 444 -14.52 -18.11 6.30
CA LEU A 444 -13.43 -17.49 7.06
C LEU A 444 -12.09 -18.16 6.76
N LEU A 445 -12.06 -19.50 6.76
CA LEU A 445 -10.87 -20.30 6.42
C LEU A 445 -10.43 -20.13 4.95
N GLY A 446 -11.33 -19.65 4.09
CA GLY A 446 -11.06 -19.32 2.69
C GLY A 446 -10.48 -17.91 2.46
N THR A 447 -10.41 -17.06 3.50
CA THR A 447 -9.75 -15.74 3.43
C THR A 447 -8.27 -15.82 3.78
N ASP A 448 -7.47 -14.80 3.41
CA ASP A 448 -6.06 -14.79 3.79
C ASP A 448 -5.88 -14.50 5.29
N ALA A 449 -4.95 -15.20 5.95
CA ALA A 449 -4.77 -15.14 7.41
C ALA A 449 -4.11 -13.84 7.93
N VAL A 450 -3.74 -12.90 7.06
CA VAL A 450 -3.04 -11.65 7.46
C VAL A 450 -3.97 -10.45 7.48
N THR A 451 -5.03 -10.45 6.66
CA THR A 451 -6.05 -9.40 6.70
C THR A 451 -7.33 -9.96 7.31
N ALA A 452 -7.75 -9.36 8.42
CA ALA A 452 -8.92 -9.82 9.15
C ALA A 452 -10.20 -9.68 8.31
N PRO A 453 -11.23 -10.50 8.61
CA PRO A 453 -12.48 -10.48 7.87
C PRO A 453 -13.29 -9.22 8.17
N VAL A 454 -13.72 -8.55 7.10
CA VAL A 454 -14.76 -7.53 7.11
C VAL A 454 -16.01 -8.11 6.46
N LEU A 455 -17.04 -8.36 7.26
CA LEU A 455 -18.34 -8.83 6.78
C LEU A 455 -19.11 -7.64 6.21
N LEU A 456 -19.47 -7.73 4.93
CA LEU A 456 -20.37 -6.79 4.26
C LEU A 456 -21.72 -7.47 4.08
N LEU A 457 -22.68 -7.08 4.92
CA LEU A 457 -23.96 -7.78 5.09
C LEU A 457 -25.12 -6.97 4.49
N ASP A 458 -25.87 -7.60 3.58
CA ASP A 458 -27.22 -7.09 3.28
C ASP A 458 -28.07 -7.08 4.58
N PRO A 459 -28.96 -6.09 4.78
CA PRO A 459 -29.75 -6.02 6.02
C PRO A 459 -30.60 -7.27 6.30
N ILE A 460 -30.99 -8.05 5.27
CA ILE A 460 -31.64 -9.35 5.46
C ILE A 460 -30.72 -10.30 6.23
N VAL A 461 -29.45 -10.35 5.86
CA VAL A 461 -28.46 -11.26 6.46
C VAL A 461 -28.07 -10.78 7.85
N ALA A 462 -27.92 -9.47 8.04
CA ALA A 462 -27.69 -8.88 9.35
C ALA A 462 -28.77 -9.32 10.36
N ARG A 463 -30.06 -9.24 9.97
CA ARG A 463 -31.16 -9.77 10.80
C ARG A 463 -31.11 -11.27 10.99
N GLN A 464 -30.68 -12.05 10.00
CA GLN A 464 -30.52 -13.50 10.18
C GLN A 464 -29.44 -13.85 11.21
N PHE A 465 -28.35 -13.10 11.29
CA PHE A 465 -27.35 -13.25 12.36
C PHE A 465 -27.95 -12.94 13.74
N VAL A 466 -28.86 -11.97 13.85
CA VAL A 466 -29.60 -11.71 15.11
C VAL A 466 -30.58 -12.85 15.39
N GLU A 467 -31.54 -13.11 14.50
CA GLU A 467 -32.66 -14.03 14.71
C GLU A 467 -32.24 -15.51 14.84
N ARG A 468 -31.20 -15.94 14.12
CA ARG A 468 -30.74 -17.35 14.11
C ARG A 468 -29.43 -17.54 14.86
N GLY A 469 -28.59 -16.52 14.89
CA GLY A 469 -27.32 -16.54 15.61
C GLY A 469 -27.45 -16.15 17.08
N GLY A 470 -28.46 -15.36 17.43
CA GLY A 470 -28.63 -14.78 18.77
C GLY A 470 -27.73 -13.59 19.03
N PHE A 471 -27.12 -12.99 17.99
CA PHE A 471 -26.15 -11.90 18.13
C PHE A 471 -26.84 -10.54 18.21
N GLU A 472 -27.51 -10.26 19.33
CA GLU A 472 -28.17 -8.96 19.57
C GLU A 472 -27.16 -7.81 19.57
N ARG A 473 -25.94 -8.06 20.07
CA ARG A 473 -24.83 -7.11 20.00
C ARG A 473 -23.85 -7.48 18.88
N LYS A 474 -23.31 -6.46 18.21
CA LYS A 474 -22.33 -6.65 17.14
C LYS A 474 -21.04 -7.28 17.67
N GLU A 475 -20.65 -6.95 18.91
CA GLU A 475 -19.47 -7.53 19.56
C GLU A 475 -19.60 -9.04 19.77
N ASP A 476 -20.81 -9.56 20.04
CA ASP A 476 -21.03 -10.99 20.24
C ASP A 476 -20.83 -11.76 18.93
N LEU A 477 -21.26 -11.18 17.79
CA LEU A 477 -20.97 -11.72 16.47
C LEU A 477 -19.46 -11.70 16.18
N ILE A 478 -18.78 -10.59 16.48
CA ILE A 478 -17.33 -10.44 16.30
C ILE A 478 -16.55 -11.48 17.14
N ALA A 479 -16.91 -11.66 18.41
CA ALA A 479 -16.31 -12.66 19.29
C ALA A 479 -16.53 -14.09 18.75
N TRP A 480 -17.75 -14.38 18.30
CA TRP A 480 -18.03 -15.68 17.68
C TRP A 480 -17.23 -15.92 16.39
N LEU A 481 -17.05 -14.90 15.56
CA LEU A 481 -16.22 -15.00 14.34
C LEU A 481 -14.76 -15.32 14.68
N HIS A 482 -14.20 -14.65 15.71
CA HIS A 482 -12.86 -14.96 16.22
C HIS A 482 -12.74 -16.41 16.68
N ASP A 483 -13.68 -16.87 17.50
CA ASP A 483 -13.66 -18.22 18.06
C ASP A 483 -13.90 -19.30 17.00
N THR A 484 -14.60 -18.94 15.93
CA THR A 484 -14.89 -19.82 14.79
C THR A 484 -13.72 -19.90 13.81
N ALA A 485 -12.98 -18.79 13.61
CA ALA A 485 -11.84 -18.71 12.69
C ALA A 485 -10.56 -19.29 13.31
N ARG A 486 -10.52 -20.62 13.47
CA ARG A 486 -9.39 -21.36 14.01
C ARG A 486 -8.79 -22.35 13.01
N MET A 487 -7.49 -22.58 13.12
CA MET A 487 -6.74 -23.49 12.27
C MET A 487 -5.68 -24.24 13.09
N PRO A 488 -5.31 -25.49 12.76
CA PRO A 488 -4.17 -26.16 13.38
C PRO A 488 -2.89 -25.31 13.27
N ALA A 489 -2.16 -25.14 14.37
CA ALA A 489 -0.98 -24.28 14.44
C ALA A 489 0.05 -24.61 13.36
N GLY A 490 0.30 -25.89 13.11
CA GLY A 490 1.22 -26.34 12.06
C GLY A 490 0.81 -25.84 10.67
N ARG A 491 -0.49 -25.82 10.37
CA ARG A 491 -1.00 -25.29 9.10
C ARG A 491 -0.99 -23.76 9.08
N TYR A 492 -1.35 -23.10 10.18
CA TYR A 492 -1.35 -21.64 10.28
C TYR A 492 0.05 -21.07 10.07
N TRP A 493 1.05 -21.62 10.76
CA TRP A 493 2.43 -21.19 10.63
C TRP A 493 3.04 -21.56 9.29
N ASP A 494 2.56 -22.59 8.59
CA ASP A 494 3.01 -22.93 7.23
C ASP A 494 2.44 -21.99 6.13
N LEU A 495 1.41 -21.20 6.44
CA LEU A 495 0.89 -20.23 5.47
C LEU A 495 1.96 -19.18 5.15
N GLN A 496 2.27 -19.02 3.85
CA GLN A 496 3.27 -18.07 3.38
C GLN A 496 3.09 -16.68 4.02
N LEU A 497 1.92 -16.05 3.86
CA LEU A 497 1.72 -14.70 4.38
C LEU A 497 1.90 -14.61 5.92
N VAL A 498 1.65 -15.70 6.66
CA VAL A 498 1.91 -15.76 8.11
C VAL A 498 3.42 -15.79 8.36
N GLN A 499 4.20 -16.60 7.63
CA GLN A 499 5.67 -16.60 7.68
C GLN A 499 6.28 -15.21 7.42
N ASN A 500 5.71 -14.46 6.47
CA ASN A 500 6.28 -13.16 6.11
C ASN A 500 5.96 -12.04 7.11
N TYR A 501 4.74 -12.03 7.66
CA TYR A 501 4.19 -10.85 8.34
C TYR A 501 3.83 -11.06 9.81
N ILE A 502 3.69 -12.31 10.26
CA ILE A 502 3.25 -12.65 11.62
C ILE A 502 4.34 -13.41 12.36
N TYR A 503 4.95 -14.43 11.74
CA TYR A 503 5.97 -15.26 12.35
C TYR A 503 7.16 -14.45 12.93
N PRO A 504 7.74 -13.45 12.23
CA PRO A 504 8.81 -12.66 12.81
C PRO A 504 8.36 -11.97 14.11
N ARG A 505 7.16 -11.38 14.11
CA ARG A 505 6.56 -10.73 15.30
C ARG A 505 6.38 -11.69 16.47
N ALA A 506 5.93 -12.92 16.18
CA ALA A 506 5.82 -13.98 17.18
C ALA A 506 7.19 -14.33 17.79
N THR A 507 8.24 -14.45 16.98
CA THR A 507 9.61 -14.73 17.48
C THR A 507 10.19 -13.60 18.34
N PHE A 508 9.60 -12.40 18.29
CA PHE A 508 9.96 -11.26 19.16
C PHE A 508 9.15 -11.18 20.45
N GLY A 509 8.30 -12.16 20.74
CA GLY A 509 7.48 -12.14 21.95
C GLY A 509 6.24 -11.25 21.85
N GLU A 510 5.81 -10.84 20.65
CA GLU A 510 4.60 -10.04 20.49
C GLU A 510 3.35 -10.91 20.70
N GLU A 511 2.59 -10.62 21.75
CA GLU A 511 1.35 -11.35 22.09
C GLU A 511 0.15 -10.89 21.26
N PRO A 512 -0.81 -11.79 20.93
CA PRO A 512 -0.87 -13.20 21.32
C PRO A 512 -0.07 -14.14 20.41
N MET A 513 0.58 -13.62 19.37
CA MET A 513 1.25 -14.44 18.34
C MET A 513 2.39 -15.28 18.94
N ALA A 514 3.12 -14.74 19.92
CA ALA A 514 4.16 -15.44 20.64
C ALA A 514 3.64 -16.65 21.43
N SER A 515 2.52 -16.51 22.15
CA SER A 515 1.86 -17.65 22.80
C SER A 515 1.43 -18.70 21.77
N ASN A 516 0.82 -18.28 20.66
CA ASN A 516 0.37 -19.18 19.60
C ASN A 516 1.52 -19.93 18.89
N LEU A 517 2.75 -19.41 18.95
CA LEU A 517 3.92 -20.05 18.35
C LEU A 517 4.34 -21.32 19.12
N ASN A 518 3.99 -21.40 20.42
CA ASN A 518 4.29 -22.54 21.27
C ASN A 518 3.21 -23.65 21.24
N ALA A 519 2.12 -23.43 20.50
CA ALA A 519 1.03 -24.39 20.35
C ALA A 519 1.49 -25.67 19.64
N ALA A 520 0.91 -26.82 20.00
CA ALA A 520 1.21 -28.08 19.31
C ALA A 520 0.75 -28.01 17.83
N PRO A 521 1.38 -28.74 16.88
CA PRO A 521 1.02 -28.63 15.46
C PRO A 521 -0.46 -28.87 15.12
N ASP A 522 -1.13 -29.71 15.89
CA ASP A 522 -2.56 -30.04 15.78
C ASP A 522 -3.47 -29.20 16.71
N GLU A 523 -2.89 -28.34 17.54
CA GLU A 523 -3.64 -27.42 18.40
C GLU A 523 -4.24 -26.29 17.58
N GLU A 524 -5.52 -26.03 17.79
CA GLU A 524 -6.27 -24.98 17.10
C GLU A 524 -5.89 -23.59 17.62
N VAL A 525 -5.30 -22.75 16.77
CA VAL A 525 -4.97 -21.36 17.08
C VAL A 525 -5.94 -20.40 16.38
N PRO A 526 -6.26 -19.24 16.99
CA PRO A 526 -7.07 -18.22 16.34
C PRO A 526 -6.31 -17.62 15.14
N MET A 527 -7.01 -17.44 14.02
CA MET A 527 -6.43 -16.85 12.81
C MET A 527 -6.37 -15.32 12.87
N PHE A 528 -7.35 -14.68 13.52
CA PHE A 528 -7.53 -13.23 13.48
C PHE A 528 -7.75 -12.71 14.89
N PRO A 529 -7.11 -11.60 15.32
CA PRO A 529 -7.44 -10.95 16.57
C PRO A 529 -8.87 -10.34 16.54
N VAL A 530 -9.59 -10.41 17.67
CA VAL A 530 -10.97 -9.90 17.81
C VAL A 530 -11.06 -8.44 17.34
N GLU A 531 -10.11 -7.62 17.76
CA GLU A 531 -10.08 -6.18 17.53
C GLU A 531 -9.85 -5.80 16.06
N ASN A 532 -9.56 -6.76 15.17
CA ASN A 532 -9.35 -6.53 13.75
C ASN A 532 -10.56 -6.95 12.88
N ILE A 533 -11.48 -7.76 13.41
CA ILE A 533 -12.68 -8.20 12.70
C ILE A 533 -13.69 -7.05 12.63
N ARG A 534 -14.37 -6.88 11.49
CA ARG A 534 -15.41 -5.84 11.31
C ARG A 534 -16.68 -6.40 10.69
N VAL A 535 -17.81 -5.78 11.04
CA VAL A 535 -19.14 -6.10 10.49
C VAL A 535 -19.82 -4.80 10.09
N ILE A 536 -20.19 -4.71 8.82
CA ILE A 536 -20.73 -3.50 8.20
C ILE A 536 -21.99 -3.89 7.43
N VAL A 537 -23.08 -3.16 7.66
CA VAL A 537 -24.35 -3.40 6.95
C VAL A 537 -24.43 -2.51 5.73
N VAL A 538 -24.67 -3.10 4.57
CA VAL A 538 -24.79 -2.41 3.28
C VAL A 538 -25.64 -3.26 2.34
N GLY A 539 -26.52 -2.64 1.55
CA GLY A 539 -27.42 -3.36 0.66
C GLY A 539 -28.87 -2.90 0.77
N GLY A 540 -29.66 -3.30 -0.22
CA GLY A 540 -31.03 -2.82 -0.41
C GLY A 540 -32.11 -3.85 -0.11
N GLU A 541 -31.77 -5.01 0.46
CA GLU A 541 -32.71 -6.07 0.83
C GLU A 541 -33.49 -6.68 -0.34
N THR A 542 -32.93 -6.57 -1.55
CA THR A 542 -33.52 -7.21 -2.73
C THR A 542 -33.20 -8.71 -2.77
N ASN A 543 -32.10 -9.11 -2.14
CA ASN A 543 -31.69 -10.50 -1.91
C ASN A 543 -30.72 -10.54 -0.71
N GLY A 544 -30.51 -11.73 -0.15
CA GLY A 544 -29.59 -11.91 0.98
C GLY A 544 -28.14 -12.17 0.58
N TYR A 545 -27.65 -11.69 -0.59
CA TYR A 545 -26.24 -11.88 -0.91
C TYR A 545 -25.37 -11.02 0.03
N TRP A 546 -24.28 -11.61 0.51
CA TRP A 546 -23.32 -10.97 1.39
C TRP A 546 -21.92 -11.52 1.12
N GLN A 547 -20.91 -10.83 1.63
CA GLN A 547 -19.51 -11.21 1.41
C GLN A 547 -18.63 -10.97 2.63
N ILE A 548 -17.53 -11.73 2.70
CA ILE A 548 -16.40 -11.43 3.58
C ILE A 548 -15.27 -10.91 2.71
N MET A 549 -14.73 -9.75 3.07
CA MET A 549 -13.52 -9.20 2.48
C MET A 549 -12.36 -9.28 3.47
N GLY A 550 -11.22 -9.81 3.04
CA GLY A 550 -9.97 -9.69 3.81
C GLY A 550 -9.44 -8.26 3.69
N ALA A 551 -9.61 -7.46 4.76
CA ALA A 551 -9.14 -6.08 4.78
C ALA A 551 -8.84 -5.62 6.22
N ARG A 552 -7.81 -4.79 6.37
CA ARG A 552 -7.41 -4.22 7.66
C ARG A 552 -7.87 -2.78 7.75
N HIS A 553 -8.59 -2.42 8.81
CA HIS A 553 -8.88 -1.03 9.16
C HIS A 553 -7.57 -0.26 9.41
N THR A 554 -7.44 0.93 8.83
CA THR A 554 -6.23 1.76 8.97
C THR A 554 -6.49 3.09 9.65
N ALA A 555 -7.66 3.70 9.43
CA ALA A 555 -8.04 4.96 10.05
C ALA A 555 -9.55 5.17 9.98
N THR A 556 -10.09 5.94 10.94
CA THR A 556 -11.38 6.62 10.83
C THR A 556 -11.16 8.08 11.17
N VAL A 557 -11.60 8.98 10.30
CA VAL A 557 -11.35 10.42 10.42
C VAL A 557 -12.65 11.22 10.23
N SER A 558 -12.72 12.37 10.90
CA SER A 558 -13.84 13.31 10.79
C SER A 558 -13.90 13.92 9.39
N VAL A 559 -15.11 13.93 8.82
CA VAL A 559 -15.45 14.70 7.61
C VAL A 559 -15.87 16.11 7.98
N ASP A 560 -16.43 16.30 9.17
CA ASP A 560 -16.95 17.59 9.62
C ASP A 560 -15.85 18.65 9.81
N ASP A 561 -14.62 18.19 10.04
CA ASP A 561 -13.41 19.03 10.13
C ASP A 561 -13.03 19.71 8.80
N TRP A 562 -13.64 19.31 7.67
CA TRP A 562 -13.27 19.75 6.32
C TRP A 562 -14.39 20.45 5.55
N ARG A 563 -15.48 20.83 6.24
CA ARG A 563 -16.67 21.43 5.63
C ARG A 563 -16.51 22.87 5.16
#